data_AF-A0A535WCX6-F1
#
_entry.id   AF-A0A535WCX6-F1
#
_cell.length_a   1.000
_cell.length_b   1.000
_cell.length_c   1.000
_cell.angle_alpha   90.00
_cell.angle_beta   90.00
_cell.angle_gamma   90.00
#
_symmetry.space_group_name_H-M   'P 1'
#
loop_
_entity.id
_entity.type
_entity.pdbx_description
1 polymer ?
#
loop_
_entity_poly.entity_id
_entity_poly.type
_entity_poly.pdbx_seq_one_letter_code
_entity_poly.pdbx_strand_id
1 'polypeptide(L)'
;MAKPNLTGAGVRLPWAREQLRIALEILDNPGGGLVFGYQAIGQVRAHLEETDAERWEPVIRLLHDAEQHAVRRDFGPAQEKIREALRQLEG
;
A
#
# COMPACT_ATOMS: atom_id res chain seq x y z
N MET A 1 -25.07 28.03 -8.87
CA MET A 1 -25.03 26.62 -8.42
C MET A 1 -23.66 26.07 -8.77
N ALA A 2 -22.78 25.91 -7.77
CA ALA A 2 -21.47 25.31 -7.97
C ALA A 2 -21.62 23.78 -7.96
N LYS A 3 -21.04 23.10 -8.96
CA LYS A 3 -20.96 21.63 -8.99
C LYS A 3 -20.10 21.15 -7.81
N PRO A 4 -20.49 20.10 -7.07
CA PRO A 4 -19.66 19.55 -6.02
C PRO A 4 -18.37 19.01 -6.64
N ASN A 5 -17.24 19.53 -6.17
CA ASN A 5 -15.91 19.09 -6.57
C ASN A 5 -15.68 17.71 -5.94
N LEU A 6 -15.94 16.64 -6.70
CA LEU A 6 -15.78 15.25 -6.25
C LEU A 6 -14.30 14.78 -6.16
N THR A 7 -13.33 15.70 -6.25
CA THR A 7 -11.89 15.41 -6.23
C THR A 7 -11.19 15.76 -4.91
N GLY A 8 -11.96 16.06 -3.86
CA GLY A 8 -11.45 16.69 -2.63
C GLY A 8 -11.09 15.77 -1.45
N ALA A 9 -10.86 14.47 -1.65
CA ALA A 9 -10.43 13.60 -0.57
C ALA A 9 -8.91 13.43 -0.61
N GLY A 10 -8.19 14.21 0.20
CA GLY A 10 -6.76 14.03 0.38
C GLY A 10 -6.39 12.61 0.83
N VAL A 11 -5.10 12.31 0.88
CA VAL A 11 -4.59 10.96 1.12
C VAL A 11 -5.14 10.41 2.43
N ARG A 12 -5.78 9.24 2.39
CA ARG A 12 -6.33 8.57 3.58
C ARG A 12 -5.23 7.79 4.31
N LEU A 13 -4.25 8.50 4.87
CA LEU A 13 -3.08 7.90 5.51
C LEU A 13 -3.41 6.86 6.60
N PRO A 14 -4.39 7.07 7.50
CA PRO A 14 -4.74 6.06 8.49
C PRO A 14 -5.22 4.74 7.86
N TRP A 15 -6.06 4.83 6.82
CA TRP A 15 -6.53 3.66 6.08
C TRP A 15 -5.38 2.98 5.34
N ALA A 16 -4.51 3.74 4.68
CA ALA A 16 -3.36 3.20 3.96
C ALA A 16 -2.43 2.41 4.89
N ARG A 17 -2.09 2.98 6.05
CA ARG A 17 -1.27 2.30 7.06
C ARG A 17 -1.93 1.02 7.54
N GLU A 18 -3.23 1.04 7.80
CA GLU A 18 -3.95 -0.14 8.26
C GLU A 18 -3.97 -1.27 7.23
N GLN A 19 -4.22 -0.94 5.95
CA GLN A 19 -4.15 -1.94 4.88
C GLN A 19 -2.76 -2.57 4.76
N LEU A 20 -1.69 -1.78 4.90
CA LEU A 20 -0.33 -2.31 4.88
C LEU A 20 0.01 -3.18 6.10
N ARG A 21 -0.55 -2.89 7.27
CA ARG A 21 -0.41 -3.77 8.46
C ARG A 21 -1.13 -5.09 8.27
N ILE A 22 -2.34 -5.07 7.72
CA ILE A 22 -3.08 -6.30 7.34
C ILE A 22 -2.28 -7.11 6.32
N ALA A 23 -1.70 -6.46 5.32
CA ALA A 23 -0.84 -7.12 4.35
C ALA A 23 0.36 -7.80 5.03
N LEU A 24 1.02 -7.13 5.98
CA LEU A 24 2.12 -7.74 6.75
C LEU A 24 1.69 -8.99 7.51
N GLU A 25 0.58 -8.92 8.25
CA GLU A 25 0.07 -10.07 9.02
C GLU A 25 -0.22 -11.27 8.10
N ILE A 26 -0.81 -11.03 6.93
CA ILE A 26 -1.11 -12.07 5.94
C ILE A 26 0.17 -12.66 5.35
N LEU A 27 1.17 -11.83 5.04
CA LEU A 27 2.44 -12.30 4.47
C LEU A 27 3.34 -13.00 5.50
N ASP A 28 3.14 -12.74 6.80
CA ASP A 28 3.88 -13.41 7.89
C ASP A 28 3.38 -14.84 8.14
N ASN A 29 2.08 -15.07 7.95
CA ASN A 29 1.49 -16.40 8.00
C ASN A 29 0.68 -16.68 6.71
N PRO A 30 1.37 -16.96 5.59
CA PRO A 30 0.75 -17.07 4.28
C PRO A 30 -0.18 -18.28 4.19
N GLY A 31 -1.49 -18.02 4.18
CA GLY A 31 -2.55 -19.02 4.04
C GLY A 31 -3.60 -18.62 3.01
N GLY A 32 -4.88 -18.98 3.25
CA GLY A 32 -6.00 -18.60 2.37
C GLY A 32 -6.20 -17.08 2.23
N GLY A 33 -5.56 -16.27 3.07
CA GLY A 33 -5.63 -14.81 3.05
C GLY A 33 -4.76 -14.11 1.99
N LEU A 34 -3.87 -14.82 1.28
CA LEU A 34 -2.85 -14.21 0.41
C LEU A 34 -3.41 -13.25 -0.65
N VAL A 35 -4.57 -13.57 -1.24
CA VAL A 35 -5.22 -12.70 -2.23
C VAL A 35 -5.58 -11.35 -1.61
N PHE A 36 -6.06 -11.33 -0.36
CA PHE A 36 -6.36 -10.09 0.35
C PHE A 36 -5.09 -9.30 0.66
N GLY A 37 -3.99 -9.98 1.00
CA GLY A 37 -2.69 -9.34 1.19
C GLY A 37 -2.23 -8.60 -0.06
N TYR A 38 -2.30 -9.23 -1.23
CA TYR A 38 -1.94 -8.60 -2.50
C TYR A 38 -2.87 -7.44 -2.86
N GLN A 39 -4.17 -7.61 -2.64
CA GLN A 39 -5.16 -6.55 -2.88
C GLN A 39 -4.92 -5.34 -1.99
N ALA A 40 -4.61 -5.54 -0.71
CA ALA A 40 -4.32 -4.46 0.23
C ALA A 40 -3.13 -3.61 -0.23
N ILE A 41 -2.02 -4.24 -0.66
CA ILE A 41 -0.84 -3.53 -1.18
C ILE A 41 -1.22 -2.72 -2.43
N GLY A 42 -1.90 -3.34 -3.39
CA GLY A 42 -2.30 -2.69 -4.65
C GLY A 42 -3.30 -1.55 -4.47
N GLN A 43 -4.25 -1.68 -3.54
CA GLN A 43 -5.20 -0.62 -3.23
C GLN A 43 -4.51 0.60 -2.62
N VAL A 44 -3.54 0.41 -1.73
CA VAL A 44 -2.78 1.52 -1.16
C VAL A 44 -1.94 2.20 -2.23
N ARG A 45 -1.26 1.42 -3.07
CA ARG A 45 -0.47 1.97 -4.18
C ARG A 45 -1.32 2.82 -5.11
N ALA A 46 -2.44 2.28 -5.59
CA ALA A 46 -3.37 3.01 -6.46
C ALA A 46 -3.91 4.28 -5.78
N HIS A 47 -4.27 4.22 -4.50
CA HIS A 47 -4.74 5.40 -3.74
C HIS A 47 -3.67 6.51 -3.70
N LEU A 48 -2.39 6.16 -3.50
CA LEU A 48 -1.30 7.13 -3.49
C LEU A 48 -1.04 7.72 -4.88
N GLU A 49 -1.02 6.88 -5.91
CA GLU A 49 -0.86 7.28 -7.33
C GLU A 49 -1.98 8.25 -7.75
N GLU A 50 -3.23 7.95 -7.41
CA GLU A 50 -4.39 8.76 -7.78
C GLU A 50 -4.48 10.08 -7.01
N THR A 51 -3.97 10.14 -5.78
CA THR A 51 -4.11 11.33 -4.94
C THR A 51 -2.98 12.34 -5.17
N ASP A 52 -1.71 11.90 -5.17
CA ASP A 52 -0.54 12.78 -5.27
C ASP A 52 0.73 11.96 -5.57
N ALA A 53 0.84 11.44 -6.81
CA ALA A 53 1.92 10.54 -7.19
C ALA A 53 3.32 11.13 -6.96
N GLU A 54 3.54 12.40 -7.29
CA GLU A 54 4.85 13.04 -7.16
C GLU A 54 5.32 13.08 -5.71
N ARG A 55 4.42 13.44 -4.78
CA ARG A 55 4.73 13.43 -3.34
C ARG A 55 5.04 12.03 -2.82
N TRP A 56 4.32 11.02 -3.29
CA TRP A 56 4.38 9.65 -2.75
C TRP A 56 5.21 8.68 -3.59
N GLU A 57 5.90 9.15 -4.62
CA GLU A 57 6.72 8.34 -5.52
C GLU A 57 7.64 7.36 -4.77
N PRO A 58 8.36 7.75 -3.69
CA PRO A 58 9.19 6.80 -2.94
C PRO A 58 8.38 5.64 -2.32
N VAL A 59 7.20 5.94 -1.78
CA VAL A 59 6.31 4.93 -1.16
C VAL A 59 5.69 4.04 -2.24
N ILE A 60 5.23 4.63 -3.35
CA ILE A 60 4.65 3.90 -4.49
C ILE A 60 5.65 2.88 -5.04
N ARG A 61 6.93 3.26 -5.18
CA ARG A 61 8.00 2.35 -5.62
C ARG A 61 8.22 1.19 -4.65
N LEU A 62 8.24 1.46 -3.34
CA LEU A 62 8.37 0.41 -2.32
C LEU A 62 7.21 -0.58 -2.39
N LEU A 63 5.98 -0.10 -2.57
CA LEU A 63 4.80 -0.96 -2.70
C LEU A 63 4.80 -1.74 -4.01
N HIS A 64 5.28 -1.15 -5.10
CA HIS A 64 5.49 -1.86 -6.36
C HIS A 64 6.48 -3.02 -6.20
N ASP A 65 7.64 -2.77 -5.58
CA ASP A 65 8.64 -3.81 -5.30
C ASP A 65 8.06 -4.90 -4.38
N ALA A 66 7.29 -4.50 -3.36
CA ALA A 66 6.60 -5.44 -2.47
C ALA A 66 5.65 -6.38 -3.23
N GLU A 67 4.83 -5.84 -4.15
CA GLU A 67 3.96 -6.65 -5.03
C GLU A 67 4.77 -7.65 -5.86
N GLN A 68 5.88 -7.19 -6.44
CA GLN A 68 6.76 -8.01 -7.27
C GLN A 68 7.36 -9.19 -6.49
N HIS A 69 7.82 -8.96 -5.26
CA HIS A 69 8.32 -10.04 -4.39
C HIS A 69 7.19 -10.96 -3.93
N ALA A 70 6.04 -10.40 -3.50
CA ALA A 70 4.92 -11.15 -2.98
C ALA A 70 4.32 -12.11 -4.02
N VAL A 71 4.17 -11.68 -5.28
CA VAL A 71 3.71 -12.54 -6.40
C VAL A 71 4.64 -13.73 -6.64
N ARG A 72 5.95 -13.54 -6.43
CA ARG A 72 6.97 -14.61 -6.53
C ARG A 72 7.07 -15.47 -5.26
N ARG A 73 6.19 -15.24 -4.27
CA ARG A 73 6.21 -15.86 -2.93
C ARG A 73 7.49 -15.58 -2.14
N ASP A 74 8.15 -14.48 -2.46
CA ASP A 74 9.34 -14.01 -1.76
C ASP A 74 8.91 -13.07 -0.62
N PHE A 75 8.34 -13.65 0.44
CA PHE A 75 7.60 -12.88 1.44
C PHE A 75 8.49 -12.06 2.37
N GLY A 76 9.71 -12.50 2.66
CA GLY A 76 10.65 -11.73 3.50
C GLY A 76 10.94 -10.35 2.92
N PRO A 77 11.48 -10.27 1.69
CA PRO A 77 11.70 -8.99 0.99
C PRO A 77 10.41 -8.19 0.79
N ALA A 78 9.28 -8.84 0.48
CA ALA A 78 8.00 -8.14 0.38
C ALA A 78 7.62 -7.44 1.69
N GLN A 79 7.75 -8.13 2.82
CA GLN A 79 7.48 -7.56 4.14
C GLN A 79 8.45 -6.41 4.49
N GLU A 80 9.74 -6.54 4.15
CA GLU A 80 10.73 -5.47 4.37
C GLU A 80 10.34 -4.18 3.65
N LYS A 81 9.92 -4.28 2.38
CA LYS A 81 9.44 -3.15 1.58
C LYS A 81 8.17 -2.53 2.16
N ILE A 82 7.22 -3.34 2.62
CA ILE A 82 6.00 -2.83 3.27
C ILE A 82 6.33 -2.12 4.58
N ARG A 83 7.25 -2.65 5.40
CA ARG A 83 7.70 -1.99 6.64
C ARG A 83 8.39 -0.66 6.36
N GLU A 84 9.15 -0.57 5.27
CA GLU A 84 9.77 0.69 4.84
C GLU A 84 8.73 1.72 4.38
N ALA A 85 7.76 1.29 3.58
CA ALA A 85 6.64 2.14 3.16
C ALA A 85 5.86 2.68 4.37
N LEU A 86 5.57 1.82 5.36
CA LEU A 86 4.92 2.23 6.61
C LEU A 86 5.69 3.31 7.36
N ARG A 87 7.02 3.17 7.52
CA ARG A 87 7.85 4.20 8.17
C ARG A 87 7.77 5.55 7.46
N GLN A 88 7.78 5.55 6.12
CA GLN A 88 7.64 6.78 5.35
C GLN A 88 6.24 7.39 5.42
N LEU A 89 5.21 6.57 5.55
CA LEU A 89 3.84 7.04 5.74
C LEU A 89 3.60 7.57 7.16
N GLU A 90 4.41 7.20 8.16
CA GLU A 90 4.29 7.61 9.57
C GLU A 90 5.08 8.87 9.92
N GLY A 91 6.14 9.19 9.16
CA GLY A 91 6.90 10.44 9.24
C GLY A 91 6.14 11.64 8.65
#